data_AF-A0A6A9QMZ2-F1
#
_entry.id   AF-A0A6A9QMZ2-F1
#
_cell.length_a   1.000
_cell.length_b   1.000
_cell.length_c   1.000
_cell.angle_alpha   90.00
_cell.angle_beta   90.00
_cell.angle_gamma   90.00
#
_symmetry.space_group_name_H-M   'P 1'
#
loop_
_entity.id
_entity.type
_entity.pdbx_description
1 polymer ?
#
loop_
_entity_poly.entity_id
_entity_poly.type
_entity_poly.pdbx_seq_one_letter_code
_entity_poly.pdbx_strand_id
1 'polypeptide(L)'
;MRVSSIFRVNDLIWIDDVKNKDINKIICELYKYSILPSYLKKDFPIKNELKYAGLLSPVNLPSHPQQALPLEGEVRIGRKGNFGIDVDTPYNDGYSMVIDSIKRRAISYPDFTLYSGAAQKIIDEEGFCSAISSFTIVGTRSGNNPLERYFEIKNNYEKFGITLIIGPPKGGIIRKISSCNGNEEKEQYNKIEFYNFIPKQGVRDVRAEEALLSSLSIINMIIN
;
A
#
# COMPACT_ATOMS: atom_id res chain seq x y z
N MET A 1 3.34 5.31 -0.28
CA MET A 1 2.32 5.47 0.80
C MET A 1 1.02 6.03 0.23
N ARG A 2 0.97 7.29 -0.22
CA ARG A 2 -0.28 7.84 -0.83
C ARG A 2 -0.76 7.04 -2.05
N VAL A 3 0.13 6.74 -3.00
CA VAL A 3 -0.21 5.95 -4.20
C VAL A 3 -0.79 4.58 -3.84
N SER A 4 -0.14 3.82 -2.97
CA SER A 4 -0.65 2.52 -2.50
C SER A 4 -2.03 2.64 -1.84
N SER A 5 -2.28 3.72 -1.09
CA SER A 5 -3.57 3.94 -0.45
C SER A 5 -4.69 4.32 -1.42
N ILE A 6 -4.39 5.07 -2.49
CA ILE A 6 -5.37 5.42 -3.54
C ILE A 6 -5.95 4.14 -4.17
N PHE A 7 -5.10 3.17 -4.47
CA PHE A 7 -5.49 1.91 -5.12
C PHE A 7 -5.74 0.77 -4.14
N ARG A 8 -5.93 1.08 -2.85
CA ARG A 8 -6.25 0.11 -1.79
C ARG A 8 -5.33 -1.12 -1.75
N VAL A 9 -4.03 -0.91 -1.99
CA VAL A 9 -3.04 -1.98 -1.97
C VAL A 9 -3.01 -2.64 -0.59
N ASN A 10 -3.11 -3.98 -0.56
CA ASN A 10 -3.12 -4.77 0.67
C ASN A 10 -1.74 -4.87 1.32
N ASP A 11 -0.71 -5.21 0.55
CA ASP A 11 0.65 -5.43 1.04
C ASP A 11 1.65 -4.58 0.25
N LEU A 12 2.53 -3.89 0.97
CA LEU A 12 3.61 -3.09 0.39
C LEU A 12 4.96 -3.65 0.85
N ILE A 13 5.60 -4.39 -0.04
CA ILE A 13 6.89 -5.04 0.19
C ILE A 13 8.01 -4.17 -0.35
N TRP A 14 8.94 -3.79 0.52
CA TRP A 14 10.17 -3.09 0.17
C TRP A 14 11.31 -4.09 0.09
N ILE A 15 12.07 -4.04 -1.00
CA ILE A 15 13.27 -4.86 -1.17
C ILE A 15 14.47 -3.98 -0.83
N ASP A 16 15.20 -4.36 0.21
CA ASP A 16 16.41 -3.66 0.65
C ASP A 16 17.62 -4.15 -0.15
N ASP A 17 17.97 -3.39 -1.19
CA ASP A 17 19.14 -3.60 -2.04
C ASP A 17 20.39 -2.86 -1.54
N VAL A 18 20.24 -1.89 -0.63
CA VAL A 18 21.35 -1.09 -0.09
C VAL A 18 21.87 -1.65 1.24
N LYS A 19 21.12 -2.55 1.89
CA LYS A 19 21.39 -3.10 3.22
C LYS A 19 21.54 -2.02 4.28
N ASN A 20 20.77 -0.93 4.16
CA ASN A 20 20.86 0.23 5.04
C ASN A 20 19.72 0.23 6.08
N LYS A 21 20.04 -0.23 7.29
CA LYS A 21 19.08 -0.32 8.40
C LYS A 21 18.48 1.01 8.81
N ASP A 22 19.21 2.11 8.67
CA ASP A 22 18.73 3.44 9.06
C ASP A 22 17.64 3.92 8.10
N ILE A 23 17.81 3.69 6.80
CA ILE A 23 16.79 4.00 5.79
C ILE A 23 15.53 3.19 6.04
N ASN A 24 15.66 1.89 6.30
CA ASN A 24 14.53 1.01 6.60
C ASN A 24 13.74 1.48 7.83
N LYS A 25 14.45 1.95 8.86
CA LYS A 25 13.85 2.52 10.07
C LYS A 25 13.09 3.80 9.73
N ILE A 26 13.68 4.72 8.97
CA ILE A 26 13.05 5.97 8.54
C ILE A 26 11.78 5.68 7.74
N ILE A 27 11.84 4.76 6.76
CA ILE A 27 10.69 4.36 5.94
C ILE A 27 9.55 3.81 6.81
N CYS A 28 9.85 2.92 7.75
CA CYS A 28 8.86 2.36 8.68
C CYS A 28 8.23 3.43 9.57
N GLU A 29 9.02 4.35 10.13
CA GLU A 29 8.53 5.42 11.01
C GLU A 29 7.68 6.43 10.25
N LEU A 30 8.12 6.86 9.07
CA LEU A 30 7.32 7.72 8.19
C LEU A 30 6.00 7.05 7.81
N TYR A 31 6.00 5.73 7.56
CA TYR A 31 4.77 5.01 7.25
C TYR A 31 3.80 5.03 8.41
N LYS A 32 4.24 4.58 9.59
CA LYS A 32 3.46 4.57 10.82
C LYS A 32 2.90 5.96 11.15
N TYR A 33 3.70 7.01 10.97
CA TYR A 33 3.24 8.38 11.17
C TYR A 33 2.19 8.80 10.12
N SER A 34 2.37 8.42 8.85
CA SER A 34 1.50 8.84 7.74
C SER A 34 0.08 8.25 7.81
N ILE A 35 -0.06 7.01 8.28
CA ILE A 35 -1.35 6.30 8.38
C ILE A 35 -2.15 6.68 9.61
N LEU A 36 -1.57 7.37 10.59
CA LEU A 36 -2.29 7.81 11.77
C LEU A 36 -3.14 9.05 11.46
N PRO A 37 -4.37 9.13 11.98
CA PRO A 37 -5.16 10.35 11.92
C PRO A 37 -4.54 11.46 12.78
N SER A 38 -4.86 12.71 12.47
CA SER A 38 -4.23 13.90 13.07
C SER A 38 -4.29 13.94 14.61
N TYR A 39 -5.36 13.44 15.23
CA TYR A 39 -5.50 13.42 16.68
C TYR A 39 -4.60 12.38 17.36
N LEU A 40 -4.27 11.27 16.70
CA LEU A 40 -3.32 10.25 17.21
C LEU A 40 -1.86 10.60 16.90
N LYS A 41 -1.60 11.49 15.94
CA LYS A 41 -0.23 11.95 15.65
C LYS A 41 0.40 12.69 16.83
N LYS A 42 -0.41 13.33 17.68
CA LYS A 42 0.07 14.02 18.89
C LYS A 42 0.70 13.07 19.91
N ASP A 43 0.21 11.84 19.97
CA ASP A 43 0.71 10.81 20.88
C ASP A 43 1.92 10.05 20.30
N PHE A 44 2.31 10.39 19.05
CA PHE A 44 3.45 9.76 18.40
C PHE A 44 4.77 10.34 18.95
N PRO A 45 5.74 9.49 19.36
CA PRO A 45 6.99 9.98 19.93
C PRO A 45 7.75 10.92 18.99
N ILE A 46 8.34 11.98 19.55
CA ILE A 46 9.24 12.87 18.81
C ILE A 46 10.51 12.10 18.47
N LYS A 47 10.81 11.98 17.18
CA LYS A 47 11.93 11.23 16.62
C LYS A 47 12.65 12.07 15.57
N ASN A 48 13.98 12.00 15.53
CA ASN A 48 14.78 12.74 14.55
C ASN A 48 14.46 12.31 13.11
N GLU A 49 14.11 11.03 12.93
CA GLU A 49 13.67 10.43 11.68
C GLU A 49 12.40 11.11 11.11
N LEU A 50 11.61 11.75 11.96
CA LEU A 50 10.34 12.41 11.60
C LEU A 50 10.44 13.94 11.53
N LYS A 51 11.65 14.52 11.60
CA LYS A 51 11.86 15.98 11.56
C LYS A 51 11.14 16.66 10.39
N TYR A 52 11.07 16.00 9.24
CA TYR A 52 10.44 16.51 8.02
C TYR A 52 9.11 15.83 7.68
N ALA A 53 8.51 15.07 8.60
CA ALA A 53 7.28 14.33 8.35
C ALA A 53 6.08 15.25 8.00
N GLY A 54 6.12 16.53 8.39
CA GLY A 54 5.13 17.53 7.99
C GLY A 54 5.13 17.87 6.49
N LEU A 55 6.19 17.53 5.75
CA LEU A 55 6.26 17.70 4.29
C LEU A 55 5.62 16.53 3.53
N LEU A 56 5.25 15.44 4.23
CA LEU A 56 4.61 14.29 3.60
C LEU A 56 3.24 14.68 3.05
N SER A 57 2.93 14.19 1.86
CA SER A 57 1.58 14.33 1.30
C SER A 57 0.56 13.60 2.18
N PRO A 58 -0.60 14.20 2.48
CA PRO A 58 -1.61 13.56 3.31
C PRO A 58 -2.17 12.31 2.61
N VAL A 59 -2.32 11.23 3.38
CA VAL A 59 -2.90 9.97 2.91
C VAL A 59 -4.43 10.02 2.93
N ASN A 60 -5.01 10.67 3.95
CA ASN A 60 -6.47 10.83 4.15
C ASN A 60 -7.22 9.50 3.97
N LEU A 61 -6.87 8.51 4.79
CA LEU A 61 -7.57 7.23 4.80
C LEU A 61 -9.03 7.43 5.25
N PRO A 62 -9.94 6.49 4.94
CA PRO A 62 -11.33 6.59 5.40
C PRO A 62 -11.50 6.77 6.92
N SER A 63 -10.54 6.30 7.72
CA SER A 63 -10.51 6.47 9.17
C SER A 63 -9.96 7.82 9.65
N HIS A 64 -9.57 8.71 8.72
CA HIS A 64 -9.04 10.04 9.03
C HIS A 64 -10.19 11.05 8.96
N PRO A 65 -10.73 11.48 10.12
CA PRO A 65 -11.83 12.44 10.13
C PRO A 65 -11.36 13.80 9.62
N GLN A 66 -12.22 14.45 8.83
CA GLN A 66 -11.96 15.80 8.31
C GLN A 66 -12.44 16.89 9.27
N GLN A 67 -13.29 16.55 10.24
CA GLN A 67 -13.92 17.50 11.15
C GLN A 67 -13.82 17.03 12.60
N ALA A 68 -13.79 18.00 13.53
CA ALA A 68 -13.75 17.72 14.96
C ALA A 68 -15.12 17.29 15.52
N LEU A 69 -16.21 17.50 14.78
CA LEU A 69 -17.56 17.16 15.21
C LEU A 69 -17.91 15.72 14.83
N PRO A 70 -18.61 14.97 15.72
CA PRO A 70 -19.07 13.63 15.41
C PRO A 70 -20.20 13.70 14.38
N LEU A 71 -20.04 13.06 13.23
CA LEU A 71 -21.09 12.92 12.22
C LEU A 71 -21.65 11.50 12.24
N GLU A 72 -22.96 11.34 12.13
CA GLU A 72 -23.58 10.01 12.11
C GLU A 72 -23.07 9.19 10.92
N GLY A 73 -22.73 7.92 11.18
CA GLY A 73 -22.10 7.01 10.22
C GLY A 73 -20.60 7.21 10.05
N GLU A 74 -19.99 8.23 10.67
CA GLU A 74 -18.54 8.43 10.61
C GLU A 74 -17.82 7.33 11.40
N VAL A 75 -16.79 6.73 10.79
CA VAL A 75 -15.95 5.70 11.42
C VAL A 75 -14.60 6.30 11.79
N ARG A 76 -14.18 6.10 13.05
CA ARG A 76 -12.91 6.61 13.58
C ARG A 76 -12.12 5.52 14.28
N ILE A 77 -10.80 5.59 14.15
CA ILE A 77 -9.90 4.70 14.91
C ILE A 77 -9.58 5.32 16.27
N GLY A 78 -9.85 4.59 17.34
CA GLY A 78 -9.46 4.94 18.70
C GLY A 78 -8.20 4.24 19.13
N ARG A 79 -7.37 4.96 19.91
CA ARG A 79 -6.30 4.35 20.70
C ARG A 79 -6.28 4.92 22.11
N LYS A 80 -6.20 4.06 23.13
CA LYS A 80 -6.18 4.45 24.55
C LYS A 80 -7.33 5.41 24.92
N GLY A 81 -8.52 5.18 24.34
CA GLY A 81 -9.71 5.99 24.54
C GLY A 81 -9.76 7.30 23.72
N ASN A 82 -8.70 7.64 22.96
CA ASN A 82 -8.68 8.81 22.11
C ASN A 82 -9.21 8.48 20.70
N PHE A 83 -10.45 8.86 20.41
CA PHE A 83 -11.10 8.74 19.09
C PHE A 83 -11.12 10.07 18.32
N GLY A 84 -10.48 11.12 18.85
CA GLY A 84 -10.51 12.46 18.25
C GLY A 84 -11.86 13.18 18.33
N ILE A 85 -12.80 12.63 19.11
CA ILE A 85 -14.13 13.18 19.44
C ILE A 85 -14.48 12.82 20.87
N ASP A 86 -15.33 13.64 21.46
CA ASP A 86 -15.94 13.43 22.77
C ASP A 86 -17.23 12.61 22.60
N VAL A 87 -17.08 11.29 22.50
CA VAL A 87 -18.18 10.31 22.38
C VAL A 87 -18.01 9.15 23.34
N ASP A 88 -19.13 8.67 23.87
CA ASP A 88 -19.19 7.47 24.68
C ASP A 88 -18.94 6.25 23.78
N THR A 89 -17.73 5.70 23.87
CA THR A 89 -17.31 4.47 23.18
C THR A 89 -17.28 3.30 24.15
N PRO A 90 -17.77 2.11 23.74
CA PRO A 90 -17.80 0.94 24.64
C PRO A 90 -16.42 0.29 24.87
N TYR A 91 -15.34 0.79 24.26
CA TYR A 91 -13.98 0.25 24.36
C TYR A 91 -12.93 1.33 24.09
N ASN A 92 -11.66 1.02 24.40
CA ASN A 92 -10.55 1.98 24.34
C ASN A 92 -9.75 1.95 23.03
N ASP A 93 -9.76 0.84 22.28
CA ASP A 93 -8.95 0.65 21.08
C ASP A 93 -9.77 -0.02 19.96
N GLY A 94 -9.63 0.45 18.72
CA GLY A 94 -10.32 -0.12 17.55
C GLY A 94 -11.14 0.91 16.78
N TYR A 95 -11.94 0.45 15.83
CA TYR A 95 -12.78 1.33 15.01
C TYR A 95 -14.14 1.53 15.65
N SER A 96 -14.57 2.78 15.84
CA SER A 96 -15.91 3.14 16.31
C SER A 96 -16.70 3.85 15.22
N MET A 97 -18.00 3.59 15.18
CA MET A 97 -18.93 4.31 14.30
C MET A 97 -19.89 5.14 15.15
N VAL A 98 -19.99 6.43 14.82
CA VAL A 98 -20.94 7.34 15.48
C VAL A 98 -22.36 6.99 15.04
N ILE A 99 -23.25 6.71 16.00
CA ILE A 99 -24.66 6.39 15.73
C ILE A 99 -25.62 7.52 16.10
N ASP A 100 -25.23 8.39 17.03
CA ASP A 100 -26.02 9.52 17.48
C ASP A 100 -25.06 10.62 17.91
N SER A 101 -24.96 11.66 17.09
CA SER A 101 -24.06 12.79 17.30
C SER A 101 -24.52 13.71 18.45
N ILE A 102 -25.84 13.80 18.69
CA ILE A 102 -26.44 14.65 19.72
C ILE A 102 -26.25 14.00 21.09
N LYS A 103 -26.54 12.70 21.20
CA LYS A 103 -26.33 11.92 22.43
C LYS A 103 -24.91 11.41 22.60
N ARG A 104 -24.01 11.73 21.65
CA ARG A 104 -22.59 11.36 21.66
C ARG A 104 -22.34 9.86 21.80
N ARG A 105 -23.13 9.03 21.11
CA ARG A 105 -23.00 7.56 21.17
C ARG A 105 -22.29 7.02 19.96
N ALA A 106 -21.39 6.06 20.20
CA ALA A 106 -20.74 5.28 19.17
C ALA A 106 -20.80 3.78 19.48
N ILE A 107 -20.71 2.96 18.44
CA ILE A 107 -20.66 1.49 18.54
C ILE A 107 -19.37 0.95 17.96
N SER A 108 -19.05 -0.30 18.27
CA SER A 108 -17.96 -1.02 17.63
C SER A 108 -18.21 -1.18 16.14
N TYR A 109 -17.18 -0.87 15.35
CA TYR A 109 -17.19 -1.06 13.91
C TYR A 109 -16.14 -2.12 13.52
N PRO A 110 -16.48 -3.11 12.69
CA PRO A 110 -15.53 -4.16 12.34
C PRO A 110 -14.36 -3.62 11.51
N ASP A 111 -13.15 -3.99 11.89
CA ASP A 111 -11.89 -3.55 11.29
C ASP A 111 -11.71 -3.97 9.83
N PHE A 112 -12.23 -5.13 9.44
CA PHE A 112 -12.09 -5.70 8.09
C PHE A 112 -12.87 -4.95 6.99
N THR A 113 -13.79 -4.06 7.35
CA THR A 113 -14.63 -3.35 6.37
C THR A 113 -13.95 -2.10 5.80
N LEU A 114 -12.95 -1.57 6.51
CA LEU A 114 -12.32 -0.30 6.18
C LEU A 114 -10.89 -0.50 5.69
N TYR A 115 -10.57 0.10 4.55
CA TYR A 115 -9.19 0.14 4.08
C TYR A 115 -8.33 0.99 5.04
N SER A 116 -7.41 0.32 5.73
CA SER A 116 -6.59 0.90 6.81
C SER A 116 -5.16 1.24 6.38
N GLY A 117 -4.88 1.20 5.07
CA GLY A 117 -3.53 1.22 4.53
C GLY A 117 -2.97 -0.17 4.31
N ALA A 118 -1.87 -0.25 3.55
CA ALA A 118 -1.18 -1.50 3.25
C ALA A 118 -0.42 -2.05 4.47
N ALA A 119 -0.36 -3.36 4.64
CA ALA A 119 0.63 -3.97 5.53
C ALA A 119 2.02 -3.78 4.90
N GLN A 120 2.96 -3.25 5.69
CA GLN A 120 4.31 -2.98 5.19
C GLN A 120 5.26 -4.09 5.63
N LYS A 121 6.05 -4.61 4.68
CA LYS A 121 7.13 -5.57 4.95
C LYS A 121 8.41 -5.09 4.28
N ILE A 122 9.54 -5.26 4.95
CA ILE A 122 10.86 -5.07 4.35
C ILE A 122 11.51 -6.44 4.27
N ILE A 123 12.00 -6.80 3.09
CA ILE A 123 12.74 -8.02 2.83
C ILE A 123 14.10 -7.66 2.25
N ASP A 124 15.10 -8.49 2.51
CA ASP A 124 16.38 -8.40 1.84
C ASP A 124 16.30 -8.97 0.41
N GLU A 125 17.42 -8.88 -0.31
CA GLU A 125 17.51 -9.42 -1.66
C GLU A 125 17.33 -10.95 -1.71
N GLU A 126 17.76 -11.66 -0.67
CA GLU A 126 17.60 -13.13 -0.56
C GLU A 126 16.13 -13.52 -0.43
N GLY A 127 15.34 -12.71 0.27
CA GLY A 127 13.90 -12.85 0.40
C GLY A 127 13.11 -12.48 -0.86
N PHE A 128 13.73 -11.94 -1.92
CA PHE A 128 13.01 -11.47 -3.12
C PHE A 128 12.08 -12.51 -3.72
N CYS A 129 12.54 -13.76 -3.84
CA CYS A 129 11.73 -14.84 -4.43
C CYS A 129 10.51 -15.21 -3.59
N SER A 130 10.47 -14.84 -2.30
CA SER A 130 9.29 -15.03 -1.44
C SER A 130 8.17 -14.02 -1.73
N ALA A 131 8.47 -12.91 -2.42
CA ALA A 131 7.48 -11.92 -2.81
C ALA A 131 6.72 -12.30 -4.09
N ILE A 132 7.21 -13.28 -4.86
CA ILE A 132 6.54 -13.76 -6.07
C ILE A 132 5.35 -14.63 -5.67
N SER A 133 4.15 -14.25 -6.12
CA SER A 133 2.91 -15.02 -5.92
C SER A 133 2.48 -15.74 -7.20
N SER A 134 1.40 -16.51 -7.12
CA SER A 134 0.83 -17.29 -8.23
C SER A 134 0.51 -16.45 -9.48
N PHE A 135 0.13 -15.18 -9.32
CA PHE A 135 0.04 -14.24 -10.43
C PHE A 135 0.84 -12.98 -10.13
N THR A 136 1.95 -12.83 -10.83
CA THR A 136 2.89 -11.71 -10.65
C THR A 136 3.02 -10.93 -11.95
N ILE A 137 2.80 -9.62 -11.88
CA ILE A 137 3.06 -8.69 -12.96
C ILE A 137 4.33 -7.89 -12.66
N VAL A 138 5.19 -7.76 -13.65
CA VAL A 138 6.43 -6.99 -13.59
C VAL A 138 6.32 -5.79 -14.53
N GLY A 139 6.45 -4.59 -13.97
CA GLY A 139 6.53 -3.36 -14.75
C GLY A 139 7.89 -3.24 -15.42
N THR A 140 7.94 -3.26 -16.76
CA THR A 140 9.17 -3.09 -17.53
C THR A 140 8.92 -2.42 -18.87
N ARG A 141 9.87 -1.58 -19.31
CA ARG A 141 9.82 -0.87 -20.60
C ARG A 141 9.73 -1.81 -21.81
N SER A 142 10.32 -2.99 -21.72
CA SER A 142 10.32 -4.01 -22.77
C SER A 142 9.11 -4.95 -22.70
N GLY A 143 8.16 -4.71 -21.78
CA GLY A 143 7.00 -5.55 -21.58
C GLY A 143 5.94 -5.34 -22.66
N ASN A 144 4.97 -6.25 -22.70
CA ASN A 144 3.83 -6.16 -23.60
C ASN A 144 2.89 -5.02 -23.20
N ASN A 145 1.93 -4.69 -24.05
CA ASN A 145 0.85 -3.76 -23.71
C ASN A 145 -0.20 -4.47 -22.83
N PRO A 146 -0.43 -4.03 -21.58
CA PRO A 146 -1.39 -4.69 -20.68
C PRO A 146 -2.84 -4.63 -21.20
N LEU A 147 -3.17 -3.62 -22.02
CA LEU A 147 -4.53 -3.47 -22.57
C LEU A 147 -4.87 -4.53 -23.62
N GLU A 148 -3.87 -5.14 -24.26
CA GLU A 148 -4.09 -6.24 -25.21
C GLU A 148 -4.40 -7.57 -24.51
N ARG A 149 -4.13 -7.66 -23.20
CA ARG A 149 -4.30 -8.86 -22.37
C ARG A 149 -5.28 -8.63 -21.21
N TYR A 150 -6.12 -7.60 -21.28
CA TYR A 150 -6.99 -7.18 -20.18
C TYR A 150 -7.87 -8.33 -19.62
N PHE A 151 -8.42 -9.18 -20.49
CA PHE A 151 -9.27 -10.31 -20.09
C PHE A 151 -8.48 -11.36 -19.29
N GLU A 152 -7.25 -11.67 -19.71
CA GLU A 152 -6.38 -12.61 -19.00
C GLU A 152 -5.97 -12.05 -17.64
N ILE A 153 -5.59 -10.77 -17.58
CA ILE A 153 -5.20 -10.09 -16.35
C ILE A 153 -6.37 -10.10 -15.35
N LYS A 154 -7.57 -9.74 -15.80
CA LYS A 154 -8.77 -9.72 -14.94
C LYS A 154 -9.10 -11.12 -14.40
N ASN A 155 -9.13 -12.13 -15.26
CA ASN A 155 -9.43 -13.51 -14.84
C ASN A 155 -8.40 -14.07 -13.86
N ASN A 156 -7.11 -13.76 -14.04
CA ASN A 156 -6.07 -14.18 -13.12
C ASN A 156 -6.15 -13.45 -11.78
N TYR A 157 -6.44 -12.14 -11.82
CA TYR A 157 -6.66 -11.35 -10.61
C TYR A 157 -7.81 -11.92 -9.77
N GLU A 158 -8.94 -12.26 -10.39
CA GLU A 158 -10.10 -12.85 -9.68
C GLU A 158 -9.78 -14.21 -9.04
N LYS A 159 -8.85 -14.98 -9.62
CA LYS A 159 -8.46 -16.31 -9.12
C LYS A 159 -7.37 -16.26 -8.05
N PHE A 160 -6.38 -15.40 -8.22
CA PHE A 160 -5.11 -15.47 -7.48
C PHE A 160 -4.74 -14.16 -6.76
N GLY A 161 -5.47 -13.08 -6.99
CA GLY A 161 -4.99 -11.73 -6.73
C GLY A 161 -3.84 -11.37 -7.67
N ILE A 162 -3.14 -10.27 -7.38
CA ILE A 162 -2.01 -9.80 -8.18
C ILE A 162 -0.87 -9.30 -7.29
N THR A 163 0.34 -9.76 -7.57
CA THR A 163 1.56 -9.10 -7.09
C THR A 163 2.11 -8.22 -8.20
N LEU A 164 2.27 -6.92 -7.94
CA LEU A 164 2.94 -6.00 -8.85
C LEU A 164 4.37 -5.74 -8.37
N ILE A 165 5.35 -6.03 -9.23
CA ILE A 165 6.76 -5.75 -8.98
C ILE A 165 7.19 -4.54 -9.84
N ILE A 166 7.67 -3.49 -9.17
CA ILE A 166 8.27 -2.31 -9.80
C ILE A 166 9.74 -2.24 -9.39
N GLY A 167 10.61 -2.06 -10.37
CA GLY A 167 12.05 -1.99 -10.16
C GLY A 167 12.62 -0.59 -10.10
N PRO A 168 13.89 -0.48 -9.67
CA PRO A 168 14.62 0.76 -9.78
C PRO A 168 14.79 1.13 -11.27
N PRO A 169 14.90 2.42 -11.61
CA PRO A 169 15.09 2.85 -12.99
C PRO A 169 16.35 2.25 -13.66
N LYS A 170 17.36 1.89 -12.84
CA LYS A 170 18.59 1.21 -13.29
C LYS A 170 18.34 -0.21 -13.84
N GLY A 171 17.16 -0.79 -13.62
CA GLY A 171 16.79 -2.13 -14.09
C GLY A 171 17.32 -3.26 -13.19
N GLY A 172 17.37 -4.49 -13.74
CA GLY A 172 17.89 -5.67 -13.05
C GLY A 172 16.83 -6.65 -12.53
N ILE A 173 15.54 -6.27 -12.52
CA ILE A 173 14.46 -7.14 -12.01
C ILE A 173 14.28 -8.41 -12.84
N ILE A 174 14.34 -8.33 -14.18
CA ILE A 174 14.16 -9.51 -15.03
C ILE A 174 15.17 -10.61 -14.67
N ARG A 175 16.44 -10.23 -14.47
CA ARG A 175 17.49 -11.18 -14.07
C ARG A 175 17.22 -11.79 -12.70
N LYS A 176 16.77 -11.00 -11.72
CA LYS A 176 16.43 -11.48 -10.38
C LYS A 176 15.25 -12.46 -10.40
N ILE A 177 14.25 -12.20 -11.22
CA ILE A 177 13.12 -13.10 -11.41
C ILE A 177 13.58 -14.40 -12.07
N SER A 178 14.41 -14.33 -13.11
CA SER A 178 14.99 -15.52 -13.74
C SER A 178 15.78 -16.39 -12.75
N SER A 179 16.50 -15.79 -11.80
CA SER A 179 17.19 -16.57 -10.75
C SER A 179 16.25 -17.23 -9.74
N CYS A 180 15.02 -16.73 -9.56
CA CYS A 180 14.03 -17.36 -8.70
C CYS A 180 13.38 -18.60 -9.32
N ASN A 181 13.45 -18.72 -10.65
CA ASN A 181 12.81 -19.79 -11.41
C ASN A 181 13.63 -21.09 -11.45
N GLY A 182 14.85 -21.13 -10.90
CA GLY A 182 15.67 -22.35 -10.85
C GLY A 182 15.17 -23.48 -9.91
N ASN A 183 13.96 -23.37 -9.36
CA ASN A 183 13.32 -24.39 -8.53
C ASN A 183 12.12 -24.95 -9.31
N GLU A 184 12.29 -26.11 -9.95
CA GLU A 184 11.35 -26.74 -10.88
C GLU A 184 9.91 -26.89 -10.32
N GLU A 185 9.74 -27.03 -9.01
CA GLU A 185 8.41 -27.13 -8.37
C GLU A 185 7.61 -25.82 -8.36
N LYS A 186 8.26 -24.65 -8.42
CA LYS A 186 7.59 -23.33 -8.42
C LYS A 186 7.23 -22.84 -9.83
N GLU A 187 7.88 -23.36 -10.86
CA GLU A 187 7.69 -22.94 -12.26
C GLU A 187 6.31 -23.34 -12.82
N GLN A 188 5.70 -24.42 -12.30
CA GLN A 188 4.43 -24.91 -12.81
C GLN A 188 3.21 -24.09 -12.33
N TYR A 189 3.35 -23.28 -11.29
CA TYR A 189 2.23 -22.61 -10.61
C TYR A 189 2.27 -21.08 -10.63
N ASN A 190 3.41 -20.47 -10.94
CA ASN A 190 3.55 -19.01 -10.93
C ASN A 190 3.46 -18.43 -12.34
N LYS A 191 2.35 -17.75 -12.65
CA LYS A 191 2.19 -16.99 -13.89
C LYS A 191 2.85 -15.62 -13.72
N ILE A 192 4.04 -15.46 -14.30
CA ILE A 192 4.79 -14.20 -14.29
C ILE A 192 4.66 -13.51 -15.65
N GLU A 193 4.13 -12.30 -15.66
CA GLU A 193 3.91 -11.51 -16.87
C GLU A 193 4.63 -10.18 -16.83
N PHE A 194 5.09 -9.71 -17.99
CA PHE A 194 5.89 -8.49 -18.12
C PHE A 194 5.12 -7.47 -18.97
N TYR A 195 4.81 -6.31 -18.39
CA TYR A 195 4.02 -5.27 -19.06
C TYR A 195 4.70 -3.90 -19.02
N ASN A 196 4.54 -3.16 -20.11
CA ASN A 196 4.89 -1.75 -20.20
C ASN A 196 3.64 -0.90 -19.98
N PHE A 197 3.56 -0.26 -18.81
CA PHE A 197 2.45 0.60 -18.43
C PHE A 197 2.57 2.04 -18.93
N ILE A 198 3.72 2.42 -19.52
CA ILE A 198 3.97 3.79 -20.02
C ILE A 198 4.58 3.67 -21.42
N PRO A 199 3.81 3.20 -22.42
CA PRO A 199 4.28 3.11 -23.79
C PRO A 199 4.62 4.50 -24.32
N LYS A 200 5.66 4.59 -25.16
CA LYS A 200 6.13 5.85 -25.77
C LYS A 200 6.46 6.94 -24.72
N GLN A 201 7.03 6.56 -23.58
CA GLN A 201 7.51 7.51 -22.56
C GLN A 201 8.41 8.60 -23.17
N GLY A 202 8.15 9.85 -22.80
CA GLY A 202 8.93 11.02 -23.28
C GLY A 202 10.23 11.26 -22.52
N VAL A 203 10.46 10.53 -21.43
CA VAL A 203 11.67 10.61 -20.61
C VAL A 203 12.52 9.35 -20.79
N ARG A 204 13.82 9.44 -20.51
CA ARG A 204 14.72 8.28 -20.59
C ARG A 204 14.32 7.20 -19.58
N ASP A 205 14.09 7.61 -18.35
CA ASP A 205 13.85 6.75 -17.19
C ASP A 205 12.62 7.26 -16.44
N VAL A 206 11.75 6.35 -16.01
CA VAL A 206 10.59 6.64 -15.15
C VAL A 206 10.94 6.20 -13.73
N ARG A 207 10.70 7.06 -12.74
CA ARG A 207 11.02 6.75 -11.34
C ARG A 207 10.04 5.72 -10.78
N ALA A 208 10.44 5.03 -9.71
CA ALA A 208 9.65 3.92 -9.15
C ALA A 208 8.26 4.38 -8.67
N GLU A 209 8.16 5.57 -8.08
CA GLU A 209 6.90 6.16 -7.63
C GLU A 209 5.94 6.52 -8.79
N GLU A 210 6.49 7.01 -9.91
CA GLU A 210 5.75 7.36 -11.13
C GLU A 210 5.27 6.08 -11.85
N ALA A 211 6.16 5.09 -11.93
CA ALA A 211 5.86 3.78 -12.49
C ALA A 211 4.79 3.06 -11.67
N LEU A 212 4.88 3.08 -10.33
CA LEU A 212 3.87 2.50 -9.44
C LEU A 212 2.50 3.14 -9.65
N LEU A 213 2.43 4.48 -9.68
CA LEU A 213 1.18 5.20 -9.90
C LEU A 213 0.56 4.85 -11.25
N SER A 214 1.35 4.87 -12.32
CA SER A 214 0.86 4.59 -13.68
C SER A 214 0.38 3.13 -13.81
N SER A 215 1.16 2.19 -13.27
CA SER A 215 0.85 0.76 -13.33
C SER A 215 -0.42 0.42 -12.57
N LEU A 216 -0.55 0.92 -11.33
CA LEU A 216 -1.75 0.71 -10.52
C LEU A 216 -2.97 1.38 -11.15
N SER A 217 -2.83 2.54 -11.79
CA SER A 217 -3.95 3.19 -12.49
C SER A 217 -4.51 2.32 -13.61
N ILE A 218 -3.64 1.74 -14.44
CA ILE A 218 -4.04 0.88 -15.56
C ILE A 218 -4.59 -0.45 -15.04
N ILE A 219 -3.93 -1.08 -14.06
CA ILE A 219 -4.44 -2.32 -13.44
C ILE A 219 -5.82 -2.08 -12.84
N ASN A 220 -6.03 -0.98 -12.11
CA ASN A 220 -7.31 -0.63 -11.52
C ASN A 220 -8.42 -0.48 -12.57
N MET A 221 -8.11 0.07 -13.75
CA MET A 221 -9.04 0.18 -14.88
C MET A 221 -9.34 -1.17 -15.55
N ILE A 222 -8.42 -2.13 -15.48
CA ILE A 222 -8.61 -3.47 -16.05
C ILE A 222 -9.49 -4.34 -15.14
N ILE A 223 -9.28 -4.25 -13.82
CA ILE A 223 -9.92 -5.15 -12.85
C ILE A 223 -11.29 -4.68 -12.35
N ASN A 224 -11.62 -3.39 -12.47
CA ASN A 224 -12.91 -2.81 -12.08
C ASN A 224 -13.67 -2.31 -13.31
#